data_AF-A0AA96GBY1-F1
#
_entry.id   AF-A0AA96GBY1-F1
#
_cell.length_a   1.000
_cell.length_b   1.000
_cell.length_c   1.000
_cell.angle_alpha   90.00
_cell.angle_beta   90.00
_cell.angle_gamma   90.00
#
_symmetry.space_group_name_H-M   'P 1'
#
loop_
_entity.id
_entity.type
_entity.pdbx_description
1 polymer ?
#
loop_
_entity_poly.entity_id
_entity_poly.type
_entity_poly.pdbx_seq_one_letter_code
_entity_poly.pdbx_strand_id
1 'polypeptide(L)'
;MGGFRAGPLIFAVFGFSPIFLISFPSTTLSCDSLLNPSAFQVTTFTQNTLLPNGMMAIRYPETEQESSPHVSVHRVLMVIPGLQEFLPEASDMHYRIVEGDGTIGWITYILSAQALFYGVGEDSLGFPEKIWIDPEEDGLNGNEHINGREPDSGK
;
A
#
# COMPACT_ATOMS: atom_id res chain seq x y z
N MET A 1 -46.36 1.46 75.08
CA MET A 1 -44.97 1.86 75.44
C MET A 1 -44.09 1.32 74.32
N GLY A 2 -43.77 2.11 73.29
CA GLY A 2 -42.59 3.00 73.20
C GLY A 2 -41.50 2.25 72.40
N GLY A 3 -40.89 2.74 71.33
CA GLY A 3 -40.90 4.05 70.70
C GLY A 3 -40.19 4.02 69.33
N PHE A 4 -40.25 5.19 68.70
CA PHE A 4 -39.76 5.74 67.43
C PHE A 4 -38.51 5.18 66.70
N ARG A 5 -38.70 5.04 65.37
CA ARG A 5 -37.90 5.51 64.20
C ARG A 5 -36.36 5.62 64.29
N ALA A 6 -35.68 4.96 63.34
CA ALA A 6 -34.58 5.48 62.50
C ALA A 6 -34.34 4.54 61.29
N GLY A 7 -34.24 5.06 60.05
CA GLY A 7 -33.83 4.30 58.84
C GLY A 7 -32.29 4.25 58.69
N PRO A 8 -31.70 4.17 57.47
CA PRO A 8 -32.11 3.50 56.23
C PRO A 8 -31.03 2.53 55.67
N LEU A 9 -31.43 1.74 54.65
CA LEU A 9 -30.64 1.23 53.51
C LEU A 9 -29.16 0.83 53.71
N ILE A 10 -28.88 -0.48 53.62
CA ILE A 10 -27.62 -0.96 53.04
C ILE A 10 -27.95 -1.93 51.90
N PHE A 11 -27.73 -1.43 50.69
CA PHE A 11 -27.71 -2.18 49.44
C PHE A 11 -26.66 -3.30 49.52
N ALA A 12 -27.08 -4.55 49.41
CA ALA A 12 -26.17 -5.64 49.07
C ALA A 12 -25.86 -5.56 47.56
N VAL A 13 -24.79 -4.84 47.23
CA VAL A 13 -24.19 -4.81 45.90
C VAL A 13 -23.59 -6.19 45.63
N PHE A 14 -24.32 -7.05 44.91
CA PHE A 14 -23.73 -8.25 44.33
C PHE A 14 -22.66 -7.84 43.33
N GLY A 15 -21.41 -8.19 43.64
CA GLY A 15 -20.22 -7.80 42.91
C GLY A 15 -20.26 -8.28 41.46
N PHE A 16 -20.36 -7.32 40.54
CA PHE A 16 -19.84 -7.51 39.19
C PHE A 16 -18.32 -7.51 39.28
N SER A 17 -17.72 -8.70 39.20
CA SER A 17 -16.30 -8.85 38.94
C SER A 17 -16.07 -8.45 37.48
N PRO A 18 -15.31 -7.37 37.17
CA PRO A 18 -14.93 -7.12 35.79
C PRO A 18 -13.88 -8.17 35.42
N ILE A 19 -14.26 -9.14 34.59
CA ILE A 19 -13.33 -10.00 33.89
C ILE A 19 -12.58 -9.09 32.91
N PHE A 20 -11.44 -8.57 33.35
CA PHE A 20 -10.44 -7.98 32.44
C PHE A 20 -9.94 -9.12 31.55
N LEU A 21 -10.56 -9.24 30.38
CA LEU A 21 -9.97 -9.98 29.26
C LEU A 21 -8.75 -9.19 28.81
N ILE A 22 -7.60 -9.50 29.42
CA ILE A 22 -6.30 -9.09 28.91
C ILE A 22 -6.13 -9.86 27.61
N SER A 23 -6.52 -9.23 26.50
CA SER A 23 -6.15 -9.68 25.16
C SER A 23 -4.64 -9.58 25.08
N PHE A 24 -3.97 -10.73 25.21
CA PHE A 24 -2.57 -10.84 24.83
C PHE A 24 -2.45 -10.38 23.38
N PRO A 25 -1.50 -9.49 23.03
CA PRO A 25 -1.24 -9.20 21.64
C PRO A 25 -0.90 -10.52 20.97
N SER A 26 -1.72 -10.92 20.00
CA SER A 26 -1.41 -12.03 19.10
C SER A 26 0.03 -11.83 18.65
N THR A 27 0.89 -12.81 18.91
CA THR A 27 2.25 -12.85 18.41
C THR A 27 2.19 -12.51 16.94
N THR A 28 2.67 -11.32 16.59
CA THR A 28 2.86 -10.86 15.23
C THR A 28 3.58 -12.00 14.50
N LEU A 29 2.95 -12.51 13.44
CA LEU A 29 3.58 -13.43 12.52
C LEU A 29 4.99 -12.91 12.20
N SER A 30 5.96 -13.82 12.27
CA SER A 30 7.38 -13.54 12.03
C SER A 30 7.55 -12.68 10.78
N CYS A 31 8.36 -11.62 10.87
CA CYS A 31 8.78 -10.78 9.75
C CYS A 31 9.73 -11.54 8.80
N ASP A 32 9.37 -12.75 8.36
CA ASP A 32 10.26 -13.69 7.65
C ASP A 32 10.02 -13.75 6.14
N SER A 33 9.68 -12.63 5.51
CA SER A 33 10.09 -12.45 4.11
C SER A 33 10.48 -10.99 3.92
N LEU A 34 11.78 -10.75 4.05
CA LEU A 34 12.39 -9.50 3.62
C LEU A 34 12.12 -9.37 2.13
N LEU A 35 11.57 -8.23 1.70
CA LEU A 35 11.34 -7.93 0.29
C LEU A 35 12.64 -8.15 -0.51
N ASN A 36 12.59 -8.86 -1.63
CA ASN A 36 13.74 -8.99 -2.51
C ASN A 36 13.82 -7.80 -3.48
N PRO A 37 14.67 -6.78 -3.25
CA PRO A 37 14.71 -5.59 -4.10
C PRO A 37 15.16 -5.90 -5.53
N SER A 38 15.93 -6.98 -5.75
CA SER A 38 16.40 -7.34 -7.09
C SER A 38 15.30 -7.87 -8.00
N ALA A 39 14.12 -8.21 -7.46
CA ALA A 39 12.97 -8.69 -8.23
C ALA A 39 12.16 -7.54 -8.89
N PHE A 40 12.34 -6.29 -8.42
CA PHE A 40 11.59 -5.12 -8.90
C PHE A 40 12.41 -4.28 -9.88
N GLN A 41 13.06 -4.92 -10.85
CA GLN A 41 13.89 -4.21 -11.82
C GLN A 41 13.03 -3.51 -12.88
N VAL A 42 13.19 -2.19 -12.96
CA VAL A 42 12.35 -1.27 -13.75
C VAL A 42 12.34 -1.59 -15.26
N THR A 43 13.37 -2.24 -15.77
CA THR A 43 13.55 -2.50 -17.21
C THR A 43 12.83 -3.74 -17.73
N THR A 44 12.35 -4.64 -16.86
CA THR A 44 11.75 -5.91 -17.26
C THR A 44 10.47 -6.18 -16.46
N PHE A 45 9.32 -5.80 -17.02
CA PHE A 45 8.01 -6.20 -16.49
C PHE A 45 7.30 -7.11 -17.48
N THR A 46 6.45 -8.02 -16.99
CA THR A 46 5.72 -8.98 -17.82
C THR A 46 4.31 -8.51 -18.15
N GLN A 47 3.70 -7.74 -17.24
CA GLN A 47 2.31 -7.29 -17.38
C GLN A 47 2.08 -6.00 -16.58
N ASN A 48 1.15 -5.18 -17.06
CA ASN A 48 0.61 -4.05 -16.33
C ASN A 48 -0.92 -4.17 -16.26
N THR A 49 -1.50 -3.88 -15.09
CA THR A 49 -2.94 -3.95 -14.85
C THR A 49 -3.40 -2.63 -14.24
N LEU A 50 -4.33 -1.95 -14.92
CA LEU A 50 -4.97 -0.75 -14.38
C LEU A 50 -5.99 -1.16 -13.30
N LEU A 51 -5.81 -0.62 -12.10
CA LEU A 51 -6.67 -0.89 -10.96
C LEU A 51 -7.82 0.14 -10.88
N PRO A 52 -8.97 -0.21 -10.27
CA PRO A 52 -10.19 0.62 -10.28
C PRO A 52 -10.05 2.01 -9.64
N ASN A 53 -9.03 2.24 -8.82
CA ASN A 53 -8.82 3.47 -8.06
C ASN A 53 -7.76 4.41 -8.66
N GLY A 54 -7.43 4.25 -9.95
CA GLY A 54 -6.41 5.08 -10.60
C GLY A 54 -4.98 4.69 -10.20
N MET A 55 -4.79 3.44 -9.79
CA MET A 55 -3.46 2.85 -9.59
C MET A 55 -3.14 1.89 -10.73
N MET A 56 -1.87 1.56 -10.88
CA MET A 56 -1.41 0.55 -11.81
C MET A 56 -0.53 -0.47 -11.10
N ALA A 57 -0.89 -1.74 -11.20
CA ALA A 57 -0.04 -2.85 -10.82
C ALA A 57 0.90 -3.19 -11.97
N ILE A 58 2.19 -3.29 -11.67
CA ILE A 58 3.23 -3.74 -12.59
C ILE A 58 3.74 -5.07 -12.07
N ARG A 59 3.58 -6.11 -12.88
CA ARG A 59 4.03 -7.47 -12.58
C ARG A 59 5.41 -7.71 -13.19
N TYR A 60 6.31 -8.27 -12.40
CA TYR A 60 7.66 -8.63 -12.79
C TYR A 60 7.79 -10.14 -12.96
N PRO A 61 8.77 -10.61 -13.75
CA PRO A 61 9.02 -12.03 -13.90
C PRO A 61 9.39 -12.68 -12.57
N GLU A 62 9.03 -13.96 -12.43
CA GLU A 62 9.45 -14.80 -11.32
C GLU A 62 10.98 -14.90 -11.30
N THR A 63 11.54 -15.03 -10.09
CA THR A 63 12.99 -15.18 -9.89
C THR A 63 13.33 -16.64 -9.58
N GLU A 64 14.59 -17.03 -9.72
CA GLU A 64 15.02 -18.40 -9.38
C GLU A 64 14.76 -18.75 -7.89
N GLN A 65 14.69 -17.73 -7.03
CA GLN A 65 14.46 -17.89 -5.59
C GLN A 65 12.96 -17.93 -5.22
N GLU A 66 12.10 -17.29 -6.00
CA GLU A 66 10.67 -17.11 -5.69
C GLU A 66 9.81 -17.33 -6.93
N SER A 67 8.97 -18.38 -6.88
CA SER A 67 8.04 -18.78 -7.95
C SER A 67 6.71 -18.02 -7.93
N SER A 68 6.56 -17.04 -7.04
CA SER A 68 5.37 -16.20 -6.97
C SER A 68 5.66 -14.90 -7.72
N PRO A 69 4.69 -14.36 -8.47
CA PRO A 69 4.91 -13.12 -9.20
C PRO A 69 5.16 -11.96 -8.23
N HIS A 70 6.12 -11.12 -8.58
CA HIS A 70 6.38 -9.86 -7.88
C HIS A 70 5.54 -8.76 -8.50
N VAL A 71 4.95 -7.93 -7.66
CA VAL A 71 4.06 -6.85 -8.09
C VAL A 71 4.44 -5.55 -7.39
N SER A 72 4.59 -4.47 -8.14
CA SER A 72 4.65 -3.11 -7.58
C SER A 72 3.41 -2.33 -7.99
N VAL A 73 2.89 -1.50 -7.09
CA VAL A 73 1.71 -0.68 -7.38
C VAL A 73 2.07 0.78 -7.36
N HIS A 74 1.75 1.47 -8.46
CA HIS A 74 2.08 2.86 -8.68
C HIS A 74 0.81 3.69 -8.86
N ARG A 75 0.89 4.96 -8.48
CA ARG A 75 -0.16 5.93 -8.79
C ARG A 75 -0.12 6.29 -10.28
N VAL A 76 -1.29 6.30 -10.94
CA VAL A 76 -1.42 6.90 -12.26
C VAL A 76 -1.55 8.42 -12.10
N LEU A 77 -0.60 9.16 -12.67
CA LEU A 77 -0.58 10.62 -12.67
C LEU A 77 -1.37 11.18 -13.86
N MET A 78 -1.26 10.52 -15.02
CA MET A 78 -1.92 10.95 -16.25
C MET A 78 -2.20 9.76 -17.18
N VAL A 79 -3.27 9.88 -17.95
CA VAL A 79 -3.65 8.94 -19.01
C VAL A 79 -3.78 9.73 -20.31
N ILE A 80 -2.99 9.36 -21.33
CA ILE A 80 -2.95 10.05 -22.61
C ILE A 80 -3.37 9.07 -23.71
N PRO A 81 -4.38 9.40 -24.55
CA PRO A 81 -4.78 8.55 -25.66
C PRO A 81 -3.73 8.57 -26.78
N GLY A 82 -3.43 7.39 -27.33
CA GLY A 82 -2.43 7.17 -28.37
C GLY A 82 -1.00 7.04 -27.83
N LEU A 83 -0.12 6.49 -28.67
CA LEU A 83 1.32 6.47 -28.42
C LEU A 83 1.87 7.90 -28.49
N GLN A 84 2.74 8.27 -27.56
CA GLN A 84 3.28 9.62 -27.47
C GLN A 84 4.73 9.64 -27.95
N GLU A 85 4.99 10.33 -29.06
CA GLU A 85 6.35 10.50 -29.60
C GLU A 85 7.22 11.45 -28.75
N PHE A 86 6.57 12.37 -28.04
CA PHE A 86 7.21 13.37 -27.20
C PHE A 86 6.62 13.32 -25.79
N LEU A 87 7.26 12.56 -24.92
CA LEU A 87 7.04 12.63 -23.49
C LEU A 87 8.21 13.42 -22.86
N PRO A 88 8.00 14.14 -21.74
CA PRO A 88 9.14 14.60 -20.97
C PRO A 88 10.01 13.37 -20.69
N GLU A 89 11.33 13.52 -20.87
CA GLU A 89 12.24 12.36 -20.98
C GLU A 89 12.00 11.34 -19.86
N ALA A 90 11.90 10.06 -20.21
CA ALA A 90 11.91 8.93 -19.27
C ALA A 90 13.15 8.89 -18.34
N SER A 91 14.03 9.90 -18.41
CA SER A 91 15.17 10.17 -17.53
C SER A 91 14.80 10.95 -16.26
N ASP A 92 13.61 11.56 -16.20
CA ASP A 92 13.15 12.22 -14.98
C ASP A 92 12.82 11.17 -13.92
N MET A 93 13.53 11.22 -12.80
CA MET A 93 13.49 10.20 -11.75
C MET A 93 12.13 10.09 -11.04
N HIS A 94 11.17 10.96 -11.38
CA HIS A 94 9.90 11.08 -10.68
C HIS A 94 8.73 10.39 -11.39
N TYR A 95 8.85 10.04 -12.67
CA TYR A 95 7.78 9.33 -13.38
C TYR A 95 8.24 8.13 -14.19
N ARG A 96 7.30 7.22 -14.40
CA ARG A 96 7.45 6.03 -15.24
C ARG A 96 6.38 6.04 -16.32
N ILE A 97 6.80 5.74 -17.54
CA ILE A 97 5.90 5.67 -18.70
C ILE A 97 5.59 4.20 -18.97
N VAL A 98 4.31 3.88 -19.09
CA VAL A 98 3.82 2.57 -19.47
C VAL A 98 2.85 2.72 -20.62
N GLU A 99 3.11 2.03 -21.73
CA GLU A 99 2.22 2.01 -22.89
C GLU A 99 1.44 0.70 -22.91
N GLY A 100 0.15 0.76 -23.19
CA GLY A 100 -0.72 -0.41 -23.24
C GLY A 100 -1.77 -0.31 -24.33
N ASP A 101 -2.32 -1.45 -24.72
CA ASP A 101 -3.43 -1.53 -25.64
C ASP A 101 -4.75 -1.27 -24.90
N GLY A 102 -5.40 -0.14 -25.20
CA GLY A 102 -6.69 0.21 -24.64
C GLY A 102 -7.84 -0.27 -25.53
N THR A 103 -9.05 -0.31 -24.98
CA THR A 103 -10.26 -0.76 -25.72
C THR A 103 -10.52 -0.01 -27.03
N ILE A 104 -10.05 1.24 -27.14
CA ILE A 104 -10.29 2.13 -28.28
C ILE A 104 -8.97 2.41 -29.05
N GLY A 105 -7.87 1.77 -28.67
CA GLY A 105 -6.52 1.97 -29.22
C GLY A 105 -5.49 2.17 -28.12
N TRP A 106 -4.24 2.41 -28.54
CA TRP A 106 -3.11 2.62 -27.63
C TRP A 106 -3.38 3.70 -26.59
N ILE A 107 -2.90 3.47 -25.37
CA ILE A 107 -2.95 4.41 -24.26
C ILE A 107 -1.56 4.47 -23.63
N THR A 108 -1.09 5.69 -23.38
CA THR A 108 0.12 5.94 -22.59
C THR A 108 -0.28 6.36 -21.18
N TYR A 109 0.21 5.64 -20.19
CA TYR A 109 0.06 5.93 -18.77
C TYR A 109 1.35 6.56 -18.24
N ILE A 110 1.20 7.70 -17.55
CA ILE A 110 2.28 8.31 -16.77
C ILE A 110 2.03 7.95 -15.31
N LEU A 111 2.96 7.24 -14.71
CA LEU A 111 2.91 6.74 -13.34
C LEU A 111 3.93 7.48 -12.46
N SER A 112 3.72 7.49 -11.15
CA SER A 112 4.80 7.82 -10.21
C SER A 112 5.94 6.81 -10.35
N ALA A 113 7.19 7.26 -10.35
CA ALA A 113 8.36 6.37 -10.38
C ALA A 113 8.44 5.50 -9.13
N GLN A 114 8.15 6.08 -7.96
CA GLN A 114 8.09 5.35 -6.69
C GLN A 114 6.79 4.52 -6.62
N ALA A 115 6.92 3.30 -6.13
CA ALA A 115 5.77 2.45 -5.86
C ALA A 115 5.17 2.85 -4.50
N LEU A 116 3.85 2.81 -4.38
CA LEU A 116 3.16 2.94 -3.08
C LEU A 116 3.46 1.74 -2.19
N PHE A 117 3.46 0.56 -2.82
CA PHE A 117 3.74 -0.69 -2.17
C PHE A 117 4.28 -1.72 -3.17
N TYR A 118 5.08 -2.62 -2.62
CA TYR A 118 5.59 -3.81 -3.27
C TYR A 118 4.86 -5.03 -2.72
N GLY A 119 4.87 -6.11 -3.49
CA GLY A 119 4.31 -7.35 -3.02
C GLY A 119 4.69 -8.58 -3.81
N VAL A 120 4.27 -9.70 -3.24
CA VAL A 120 4.51 -11.05 -3.76
C VAL A 120 3.18 -11.79 -3.81
N GLY A 121 2.95 -12.52 -4.91
CA GLY A 121 1.66 -13.07 -5.25
C GLY A 121 0.76 -12.03 -5.91
N GLU A 122 -0.32 -12.50 -6.53
CA GLU A 122 -1.33 -11.65 -7.19
C GLU A 122 -2.69 -12.31 -7.00
N ASP A 123 -3.64 -11.57 -6.43
CA ASP A 123 -5.02 -12.02 -6.31
C ASP A 123 -5.79 -11.88 -7.64
N SER A 124 -7.06 -12.29 -7.66
CA SER A 124 -7.90 -12.20 -8.87
C SER A 124 -8.14 -10.76 -9.37
N LEU A 125 -7.83 -9.75 -8.57
CA LEU A 125 -8.01 -8.34 -8.88
C LEU A 125 -6.69 -7.64 -9.26
N GLY A 126 -5.58 -8.37 -9.25
CA GLY A 126 -4.26 -7.83 -9.55
C GLY A 126 -3.54 -7.20 -8.36
N PHE A 127 -4.06 -7.37 -7.14
CA PHE A 127 -3.42 -6.88 -5.93
C PHE A 127 -2.44 -7.91 -5.36
N PRO A 128 -1.32 -7.47 -4.78
CA PRO A 128 -0.40 -8.39 -4.13
C PRO A 128 -1.01 -9.05 -2.90
N GLU A 129 -0.76 -10.36 -2.74
CA GLU A 129 -1.23 -11.13 -1.57
C GLU A 129 -0.45 -10.76 -0.30
N LYS A 130 0.85 -10.49 -0.45
CA LYS A 130 1.72 -9.99 0.62
C LYS A 130 2.23 -8.61 0.24
N ILE A 131 2.14 -7.66 1.18
CA ILE A 131 2.36 -6.23 0.91
C ILE A 131 3.45 -5.67 1.81
N TRP A 132 4.35 -4.88 1.21
CA TRP A 132 5.32 -4.01 1.87
C TRP A 132 5.14 -2.59 1.37
N ILE A 133 4.94 -1.65 2.29
CA ILE A 133 4.89 -0.22 1.95
C ILE A 133 6.30 0.22 1.56
N ASP A 134 6.43 1.02 0.51
CA ASP A 134 7.72 1.62 0.16
C ASP A 134 8.16 2.55 1.32
N PRO A 135 9.40 2.44 1.81
CA PRO A 135 9.85 3.22 2.96
C PRO A 135 9.85 4.74 2.73
N GLU A 136 9.79 5.18 1.48
CA GLU A 136 9.69 6.59 1.12
C GLU A 136 8.22 7.07 0.97
N GLU A 137 7.25 6.18 1.14
CA GLU A 137 5.82 6.44 0.94
C GLU A 137 4.99 6.12 2.19
N ASP A 138 3.81 6.74 2.33
CA ASP A 138 2.86 6.44 3.40
C ASP A 138 1.91 5.25 3.06
N GLY A 139 1.97 4.79 1.81
CA GLY A 139 1.16 3.70 1.26
C GLY A 139 -0.31 4.08 0.98
N LEU A 140 -0.69 5.36 1.09
CA LEU A 140 -2.06 5.83 0.90
C LEU A 140 -2.27 6.41 -0.49
N ASN A 141 -1.40 7.32 -0.92
CA ASN A 141 -1.73 8.15 -2.08
C ASN A 141 -0.55 8.60 -2.96
N GLY A 142 0.70 8.46 -2.53
CA GLY A 142 1.87 8.66 -3.39
C GLY A 142 2.05 10.10 -3.82
N ASN A 143 1.88 11.03 -2.89
CA ASN A 143 2.07 12.47 -3.09
C ASN A 143 3.27 13.02 -2.29
N GLU A 144 3.93 12.17 -1.51
CA GLU A 144 5.03 12.48 -0.60
C GLU A 144 6.17 13.16 -1.35
N HIS A 145 6.44 12.71 -2.58
CA HIS A 145 7.49 13.25 -3.46
C HIS A 145 6.96 14.20 -4.54
N ILE A 146 5.63 14.27 -4.74
CA ILE A 146 5.03 15.17 -5.74
C ILE A 146 5.22 16.65 -5.34
N ASN A 147 5.41 16.93 -4.04
CA ASN A 147 5.57 18.29 -3.52
C ASN A 147 6.88 18.51 -2.73
N GLY A 148 7.83 17.57 -2.75
CA GLY A 148 8.79 17.39 -1.65
C GLY A 148 10.27 17.37 -2.00
N ARG A 149 10.82 18.41 -2.64
CA ARG A 149 12.20 18.89 -2.36
C ARG A 149 12.51 20.26 -2.98
N GLU A 150 12.62 21.28 -2.13
CA GLU A 150 13.70 22.28 -2.20
C GLU A 150 13.82 23.05 -0.85
N PRO A 151 14.99 23.63 -0.53
CA PRO A 151 16.02 23.04 0.32
C PRO A 151 15.89 23.49 1.79
N ASP A 152 16.17 22.59 2.73
CA ASP A 152 16.44 22.97 4.12
C ASP A 152 17.93 22.75 4.42
N SER A 153 18.78 23.51 3.75
CA SER A 153 20.15 23.76 4.22
C SER A 153 20.19 25.12 4.91
N GLY A 154 19.36 25.27 5.94
CA GLY A 154 19.63 26.19 7.02
C GLY A 154 20.74 25.62 7.89
N LYS A 155 22.00 25.84 7.51
CA LYS A 155 23.18 25.94 8.37
C LYS A 155 24.41 26.37 7.60
#